data_AF-A0A9D6TKV0-F1
#
_entry.id   AF-A0A9D6TKV0-F1
#
_cell.length_a   1.000
_cell.length_b   1.000
_cell.length_c   1.000
_cell.angle_alpha   90.00
_cell.angle_beta   90.00
_cell.angle_gamma   90.00
#
_symmetry.space_group_name_H-M   'P 1'
#
loop_
_entity.id
_entity.type
_entity.pdbx_description
1 polymer ?
#
loop_
_entity_poly.entity_id
_entity_poly.type
_entity_poly.pdbx_seq_one_letter_code
_entity_poly.pdbx_strand_id
1 'polypeptide(L)'
;MAIKQLDAEQVRTWTLEQKDRWWFENVWRGDMPQLTVRSALTGILLGGVLSLTNLYVGAKTGWTLGVGITSVILAFAMFKIMSRIGLGDEFTILENNAMQSIATAAGYMTAPLISSLGAYMLVTNTVIPMTTTLVWVIAISLLGVLFAFPLKRRFINDEQHPFPEGRAAGIVMDALHSGNASEGMFKARVLLIAGALSAVAKLMQSHAVMTKLKAAALTIPEFLDAWIYKIATLKIGGVDLRELTVRPDTDFVMMAAGGLMGIRVGVAIMIGAGINYLILAPWGITIGDVHGRVGTDGVTHYGFRAITSWALWGGVAMMTTASLLAFFAKPQILVSAFRGIFRKGQTANGDVLRDIELPMKVFVIGIPIVGAAVVLLAHQFFGVKIWLGIIAVPLVFVFTLIGVNSTALTSITPTGAMGKLTQLTYGVLDPGNIKTNLMTAGITSEAASNASNLLMDIKPGYMLGAKPRQQAIGHVFGIFAGAVVAVPVFYLVFLKGGPSELVKDQYPMPAVTIWKAVAEVLTKGISNLATSSAWSALVGGLLGLALEGIRLAT
;
A
#
# COMPACT_ATOMS: atom_id res chain seq x y z
N MET A 1 14.89 9.81 26.90
CA MET A 1 15.73 8.66 27.33
C MET A 1 15.82 7.73 26.14
N ALA A 2 16.98 7.22 25.73
CA ALA A 2 17.05 6.36 24.55
C ALA A 2 16.15 5.13 24.72
N ILE A 3 15.37 4.78 23.68
CA ILE A 3 14.54 3.58 23.66
C ILE A 3 15.43 2.36 23.95
N LYS A 4 15.14 1.63 25.03
CA LYS A 4 15.91 0.45 25.43
C LYS A 4 15.79 -0.64 24.36
N GLN A 5 16.90 -1.27 24.00
CA GLN A 5 16.95 -2.36 23.02
C GLN A 5 17.94 -3.43 23.49
N LEU A 6 17.70 -4.66 23.08
CA LEU A 6 18.67 -5.74 23.20
C LEU A 6 19.86 -5.46 22.27
N ASP A 7 21.06 -5.83 22.70
CA ASP A 7 22.23 -5.81 21.83
C ASP A 7 22.24 -7.01 20.86
N ALA A 8 23.14 -6.98 19.87
CA ALA A 8 23.19 -8.00 18.83
C ALA A 8 23.53 -9.41 19.36
N GLU A 9 24.28 -9.51 20.46
CA GLU A 9 24.66 -10.79 21.07
C GLU A 9 23.47 -11.40 21.82
N GLN A 10 22.75 -10.59 22.60
CA GLN A 10 21.53 -10.97 23.30
C GLN A 10 20.47 -11.44 22.30
N VAL A 11 20.26 -10.72 21.20
CA VAL A 11 19.30 -11.13 20.15
C VAL A 11 19.64 -12.50 19.57
N ARG A 12 20.93 -12.79 19.37
CA ARG A 12 21.40 -14.04 18.76
C ARG A 12 21.40 -15.24 19.72
N THR A 13 21.75 -15.02 20.98
CA THR A 13 22.06 -16.09 21.95
C THR A 13 20.92 -16.38 22.93
N TRP A 14 20.11 -15.38 23.27
CA TRP A 14 19.05 -15.56 24.26
C TRP A 14 17.89 -16.37 23.72
N THR A 15 17.27 -17.14 24.61
CA THR A 15 16.00 -17.80 24.33
C THR A 15 14.89 -16.77 24.24
N LEU A 16 13.76 -17.15 23.61
CA LEU A 16 12.58 -16.30 23.55
C LEU A 16 12.10 -15.87 24.95
N GLU A 17 12.11 -16.79 25.93
CA GLU A 17 11.67 -16.48 27.29
C GLU A 17 12.58 -15.44 27.99
N GLN A 18 13.90 -15.51 27.77
CA GLN A 18 14.83 -14.51 28.28
C GLN A 18 14.58 -13.13 27.68
N LYS A 19 14.34 -13.06 26.36
CA LYS A 19 13.99 -11.81 25.65
C LYS A 19 12.67 -11.24 26.16
N ASP A 20 11.65 -12.08 26.30
CA ASP A 20 10.32 -11.70 26.78
C ASP A 20 10.36 -11.18 28.23
N ARG A 21 11.13 -11.84 29.11
CA ARG A 21 11.36 -11.41 30.49
C ARG A 21 12.09 -10.07 30.56
N TRP A 22 13.16 -9.90 29.79
CA TRP A 22 13.87 -8.63 29.73
C TRP A 22 12.95 -7.50 29.29
N TRP A 23 12.12 -7.72 28.27
CA TRP A 23 11.17 -6.73 27.79
C TRP A 23 10.14 -6.37 28.87
N PHE A 24 9.60 -7.37 29.57
CA PHE A 24 8.66 -7.18 30.66
C PHE A 24 9.24 -6.36 31.82
N GLU A 25 10.51 -6.57 32.17
CA GLU A 25 11.17 -5.86 33.26
C GLU A 25 11.64 -4.45 32.88
N ASN A 26 11.97 -4.22 31.60
CA ASN A 26 12.68 -3.00 31.18
C ASN A 26 11.85 -2.00 30.37
N VAL A 27 10.86 -2.48 29.62
CA VAL A 27 10.15 -1.70 28.59
C VAL A 27 8.66 -1.57 28.90
N TRP A 28 8.08 -2.61 29.51
CA TRP A 28 6.66 -2.67 29.84
C TRP A 28 6.19 -1.49 30.70
N ARG A 29 5.08 -0.86 30.30
CA ARG A 29 4.52 0.33 30.97
C ARG A 29 3.23 0.05 31.77
N GLY A 30 2.96 -1.21 32.09
CA GLY A 30 1.83 -1.60 32.96
C GLY A 30 0.47 -1.13 32.41
N ASP A 31 -0.25 -0.38 33.24
CA ASP A 31 -1.62 0.07 32.97
C ASP A 31 -1.73 1.49 32.43
N MET A 32 -0.63 2.02 31.87
CA MET A 32 -0.70 3.25 31.09
C MET A 32 -1.81 3.13 30.01
N PRO A 33 -2.73 4.13 29.91
CA PRO A 33 -3.81 4.13 28.92
C PRO A 33 -3.28 3.97 27.49
N GLN A 34 -3.95 3.17 26.66
CA GLN A 34 -3.56 2.94 25.25
C GLN A 34 -4.80 2.96 24.34
N LEU A 35 -5.60 1.89 24.29
CA LEU A 35 -6.85 1.89 23.52
C LEU A 35 -8.01 2.44 24.35
N THR A 36 -8.04 3.77 24.51
CA THR A 36 -9.13 4.52 25.12
C THR A 36 -10.17 4.91 24.07
N VAL A 37 -11.34 5.39 24.52
CA VAL A 37 -12.36 5.92 23.59
C VAL A 37 -11.81 7.09 22.77
N ARG A 38 -11.02 7.98 23.38
CA ARG A 38 -10.42 9.13 22.68
C ARG A 38 -9.38 8.70 21.65
N SER A 39 -8.55 7.69 21.92
CA SER A 39 -7.61 7.16 20.92
C SER A 39 -8.33 6.42 19.79
N ALA A 40 -9.39 5.66 20.12
CA ALA A 40 -10.26 5.01 19.14
C ALA A 40 -10.91 6.00 18.17
N LEU A 41 -11.63 7.00 18.70
CA LEU A 41 -12.34 8.00 17.89
C LEU A 41 -11.37 8.82 17.04
N THR A 42 -10.25 9.25 17.63
CA THR A 42 -9.22 10.01 16.90
C THR A 42 -8.65 9.18 15.75
N GLY A 43 -8.37 7.89 16.00
CA GLY A 43 -7.81 6.98 14.99
C GLY A 43 -8.79 6.74 13.84
N ILE A 44 -10.08 6.57 14.15
CA ILE A 44 -11.15 6.43 13.15
C ILE A 44 -11.26 7.69 12.29
N LEU A 45 -11.24 8.87 12.91
CA LEU A 45 -11.36 10.15 12.21
C LEU A 45 -10.14 10.45 11.33
N LEU A 46 -8.94 10.41 11.91
CA LEU A 46 -7.70 10.67 11.18
C LEU A 46 -7.46 9.59 10.12
N GLY A 47 -7.65 8.31 10.47
CA GLY A 47 -7.54 7.19 9.55
C GLY A 47 -8.51 7.27 8.38
N GLY A 48 -9.77 7.60 8.66
CA GLY A 48 -10.78 7.83 7.63
C GLY A 48 -10.36 8.91 6.64
N VAL A 49 -9.92 10.07 7.12
CA VAL A 49 -9.44 11.16 6.25
C VAL A 49 -8.19 10.76 5.47
N LEU A 50 -7.20 10.16 6.13
CA LEU A 50 -5.93 9.76 5.50
C LEU A 50 -6.12 8.61 4.50
N SER A 51 -7.16 7.78 4.66
CA SER A 51 -7.55 6.80 3.66
C SER A 51 -7.95 7.46 2.33
N LEU A 52 -8.61 8.62 2.36
CA LEU A 52 -8.97 9.34 1.13
C LEU A 52 -7.73 9.86 0.40
N THR A 53 -6.71 10.29 1.15
CA THR A 53 -5.40 10.66 0.58
C THR A 53 -4.77 9.46 -0.11
N ASN A 54 -4.75 8.28 0.52
CA ASN A 54 -4.23 7.06 -0.09
C ASN A 54 -5.05 6.60 -1.29
N LEU A 55 -6.37 6.82 -1.29
CA LEU A 55 -7.21 6.51 -2.43
C LEU A 55 -6.85 7.40 -3.64
N TYR A 56 -6.65 8.71 -3.41
CA TYR A 56 -6.21 9.65 -4.44
C TYR A 56 -4.81 9.34 -4.96
N VAL A 57 -3.83 9.19 -4.06
CA VAL A 57 -2.44 8.91 -4.44
C VAL A 57 -2.36 7.56 -5.15
N GLY A 58 -3.07 6.55 -4.65
CA GLY A 58 -3.15 5.23 -5.25
C GLY A 58 -3.78 5.23 -6.64
N ALA A 59 -4.82 6.03 -6.86
CA ALA A 59 -5.42 6.20 -8.19
C ALA A 59 -4.46 6.89 -9.18
N LYS A 60 -3.57 7.77 -8.72
CA LYS A 60 -2.58 8.46 -9.57
C LYS A 60 -1.31 7.63 -9.82
N THR A 61 -0.76 7.00 -8.79
CA THR A 61 0.58 6.39 -8.84
C THR A 61 0.56 4.87 -8.82
N GLY A 62 -0.58 4.25 -8.44
CA GLY A 62 -0.66 2.82 -8.16
C GLY A 62 0.02 2.40 -6.86
N TRP A 63 0.39 3.36 -6.00
CA TRP A 63 1.07 3.14 -4.73
C TRP A 63 0.38 3.89 -3.59
N THR A 64 0.46 3.37 -2.36
CA THR A 64 -0.10 4.00 -1.15
C THR A 64 1.00 4.52 -0.23
N LEU A 65 0.75 5.61 0.49
CA LEU A 65 1.73 6.19 1.41
C LEU A 65 1.56 5.67 2.84
N GLY A 66 2.67 5.67 3.59
CA GLY A 66 2.69 5.34 5.01
C GLY A 66 1.91 6.34 5.86
N VAL A 67 0.93 5.85 6.62
CA VAL A 67 0.01 6.68 7.44
C VAL A 67 0.45 6.77 8.91
N GLY A 68 1.41 5.94 9.33
CA GLY A 68 1.78 5.81 10.74
C GLY A 68 2.39 7.08 11.31
N ILE A 69 3.45 7.59 10.68
CA ILE A 69 4.17 8.77 11.18
C ILE A 69 3.28 10.03 11.11
N THR A 70 2.53 10.19 10.02
CA THR A 70 1.67 11.36 9.80
C THR A 70 0.54 11.42 10.83
N SER A 71 -0.15 10.31 11.10
CA SER A 71 -1.19 10.24 12.12
C SER A 71 -0.65 10.56 13.52
N VAL A 72 0.51 10.02 13.89
CA VAL A 72 1.15 10.24 15.20
C VAL A 72 1.47 11.72 15.45
N ILE A 73 1.98 12.42 14.44
CA ILE A 73 2.28 13.86 14.53
C ILE A 73 0.99 14.68 14.64
N LEU A 74 -0.02 14.36 13.83
CA LEU A 74 -1.30 15.06 13.84
C LEU A 74 -2.05 14.90 15.15
N ALA A 75 -2.15 13.67 15.67
CA ALA A 75 -2.81 13.42 16.94
C ALA A 75 -2.08 14.09 18.11
N PHE A 76 -0.74 14.02 18.13
CA PHE A 76 0.04 14.75 19.13
C PHE A 76 -0.24 16.25 19.09
N ALA A 77 -0.17 16.86 17.91
CA ALA A 77 -0.45 18.28 17.72
C ALA A 77 -1.86 18.66 18.20
N MET A 78 -2.86 17.86 17.82
CA MET A 78 -4.26 18.09 18.15
C MET A 78 -4.48 18.08 19.66
N PHE A 79 -4.04 17.04 20.36
CA PHE A 79 -4.22 16.92 21.81
C PHE A 79 -3.36 17.91 22.60
N LYS A 80 -2.20 18.31 22.07
CA LYS A 80 -1.37 19.36 22.68
C LYS A 80 -2.02 20.74 22.59
N ILE A 81 -2.66 21.04 21.46
CA ILE A 81 -3.44 22.28 21.32
C ILE A 81 -4.66 22.22 22.25
N MET A 82 -5.39 21.10 22.25
CA MET A 82 -6.59 20.90 23.06
C MET A 82 -6.32 21.06 24.57
N SER A 83 -5.20 20.52 25.04
CA SER A 83 -4.71 20.71 26.42
C SER A 83 -4.38 22.17 26.73
N ARG A 84 -3.68 22.87 25.83
CA ARG A 84 -3.36 24.30 26.02
C ARG A 84 -4.58 25.22 26.10
N ILE A 85 -5.66 24.87 25.41
CA ILE A 85 -6.92 25.64 25.42
C ILE A 85 -7.92 25.13 26.47
N GLY A 86 -7.52 24.17 27.32
CA GLY A 86 -8.33 23.68 28.43
C GLY A 86 -9.48 22.74 28.06
N LEU A 87 -9.46 22.14 26.85
CA LEU A 87 -10.52 21.26 26.36
C LEU A 87 -10.28 19.76 26.62
N GLY A 88 -9.15 19.38 27.21
CA GLY A 88 -8.87 18.01 27.67
C GLY A 88 -7.38 17.68 27.76
N ASP A 89 -7.04 16.57 28.39
CA ASP A 89 -5.63 16.22 28.67
C ASP A 89 -4.86 15.79 27.42
N GLU A 90 -3.52 15.91 27.49
CA GLU A 90 -2.63 15.37 26.46
C GLU A 90 -2.81 13.84 26.31
N PHE A 91 -2.54 13.34 25.10
CA PHE A 91 -2.45 11.91 24.85
C PHE A 91 -1.25 11.32 25.58
N THR A 92 -1.41 10.11 26.13
CA THR A 92 -0.23 9.33 26.48
C THR A 92 0.49 8.87 25.22
N ILE A 93 1.75 8.49 25.37
CA ILE A 93 2.52 7.90 24.26
C ILE A 93 1.84 6.62 23.72
N LEU A 94 1.23 5.81 24.59
CA LEU A 94 0.58 4.55 24.18
C LEU A 94 -0.82 4.78 23.59
N GLU A 95 -1.51 5.85 23.97
CA GLU A 95 -2.74 6.27 23.27
C GLU A 95 -2.44 6.73 21.85
N ASN A 96 -1.35 7.47 21.66
CA ASN A 96 -0.91 7.85 20.33
C ASN A 96 -0.52 6.61 19.50
N ASN A 97 0.09 5.59 20.12
CA ASN A 97 0.41 4.33 19.45
C ASN A 97 -0.83 3.49 19.10
N ALA A 98 -1.82 3.38 19.98
CA ALA A 98 -3.06 2.68 19.67
C ALA A 98 -3.84 3.40 18.55
N MET A 99 -3.92 4.73 18.62
CA MET A 99 -4.51 5.58 17.59
C MET A 99 -3.81 5.39 16.23
N GLN A 100 -2.47 5.34 16.22
CA GLN A 100 -1.68 5.09 15.02
C GLN A 100 -2.15 3.82 14.32
N SER A 101 -2.30 2.71 15.07
CA SER A 101 -2.67 1.42 14.47
C SER A 101 -4.08 1.41 13.86
N ILE A 102 -5.01 2.18 14.43
CA ILE A 102 -6.34 2.40 13.84
C ILE A 102 -6.21 3.22 12.55
N ALA A 103 -5.42 4.31 12.59
CA ALA A 103 -5.28 5.21 11.46
C ALA A 103 -4.57 4.57 10.27
N THR A 104 -3.53 3.78 10.52
CA THR A 104 -2.79 3.03 9.50
C THR A 104 -3.68 1.99 8.84
N ALA A 105 -4.35 1.14 9.61
CA ALA A 105 -5.29 0.15 9.09
C ALA A 105 -6.33 0.78 8.17
N ALA A 106 -6.97 1.87 8.61
CA ALA A 106 -7.93 2.61 7.79
C ALA A 106 -7.30 3.14 6.48
N GLY A 107 -6.08 3.68 6.55
CA GLY A 107 -5.33 4.18 5.41
C GLY A 107 -5.04 3.13 4.33
N TYR A 108 -4.80 1.88 4.72
CA TYR A 108 -4.45 0.80 3.81
C TYR A 108 -5.66 0.05 3.22
N MET A 109 -6.88 0.25 3.74
CA MET A 109 -8.13 -0.31 3.19
C MET A 109 -8.44 0.12 1.75
N THR A 110 -7.65 1.03 1.19
CA THR A 110 -7.75 1.50 -0.19
C THR A 110 -7.09 0.58 -1.21
N ALA A 111 -6.12 -0.24 -0.79
CA ALA A 111 -5.30 -1.02 -1.70
C ALA A 111 -6.10 -1.98 -2.61
N PRO A 112 -7.10 -2.74 -2.12
CA PRO A 112 -7.93 -3.59 -2.98
C PRO A 112 -8.73 -2.81 -4.03
N LEU A 113 -9.20 -1.60 -3.69
CA LEU A 113 -10.04 -0.76 -4.55
C LEU A 113 -9.27 -0.30 -5.78
N ILE A 114 -8.02 0.10 -5.60
CA ILE A 114 -7.12 0.58 -6.66
C ILE A 114 -6.32 -0.54 -7.35
N SER A 115 -6.59 -1.81 -7.05
CA SER A 115 -5.87 -2.95 -7.61
C SER A 115 -6.80 -4.08 -8.05
N SER A 116 -6.92 -5.15 -7.26
CA SER A 116 -7.66 -6.38 -7.58
C SER A 116 -9.14 -6.15 -7.88
N LEU A 117 -9.85 -5.34 -7.09
CA LEU A 117 -11.28 -5.08 -7.28
C LEU A 117 -11.54 -4.17 -8.49
N GLY A 118 -10.74 -3.13 -8.66
CA GLY A 118 -10.81 -2.28 -9.85
C GLY A 118 -10.52 -3.09 -11.12
N ALA A 119 -9.52 -3.98 -11.08
CA ALA A 119 -9.21 -4.88 -12.20
C ALA A 119 -10.36 -5.85 -12.48
N TYR A 120 -10.97 -6.42 -11.44
CA TYR A 120 -12.14 -7.28 -11.57
C TYR A 120 -13.30 -6.56 -12.27
N MET A 121 -13.65 -5.36 -11.81
CA MET A 121 -14.75 -4.58 -12.39
C MET A 121 -14.48 -4.22 -13.86
N LEU A 122 -13.23 -3.88 -14.21
CA LEU A 122 -12.84 -3.59 -15.60
C LEU A 122 -12.90 -4.82 -16.50
N VAL A 123 -12.41 -5.97 -16.04
CA VAL A 123 -12.37 -7.20 -16.84
C VAL A 123 -13.77 -7.75 -17.07
N THR A 124 -14.60 -7.71 -16.04
CA THR A 124 -15.98 -8.23 -16.11
C THR A 124 -16.95 -7.22 -16.70
N ASN A 125 -16.54 -5.96 -16.84
CA ASN A 125 -17.42 -4.83 -17.17
C ASN A 125 -18.66 -4.76 -16.26
N THR A 126 -18.51 -5.14 -14.98
CA THR A 126 -19.58 -5.09 -13.99
C THR A 126 -19.13 -4.33 -12.75
N VAL A 127 -20.02 -3.47 -12.23
CA VAL A 127 -19.82 -2.82 -10.94
C VAL A 127 -20.23 -3.81 -9.86
N ILE A 128 -19.28 -4.20 -9.01
CA ILE A 128 -19.59 -4.97 -7.79
C ILE A 128 -20.53 -4.11 -6.93
N PRO A 129 -21.55 -4.65 -6.24
CA PRO A 129 -22.35 -3.85 -5.32
C PRO A 129 -21.50 -3.31 -4.16
N MET A 130 -21.77 -2.08 -3.72
CA MET A 130 -21.00 -1.41 -2.66
C MET A 130 -20.94 -2.23 -1.36
N THR A 131 -22.08 -2.81 -0.95
CA THR A 131 -22.17 -3.68 0.23
C THR A 131 -21.31 -4.92 0.09
N THR A 132 -21.28 -5.52 -1.11
CA THR A 132 -20.42 -6.66 -1.42
C THR A 132 -18.95 -6.28 -1.31
N THR A 133 -18.55 -5.11 -1.84
CA THR A 133 -17.18 -4.60 -1.67
C THR A 133 -16.84 -4.37 -0.20
N LEU A 134 -17.71 -3.73 0.59
CA LEU A 134 -17.51 -3.49 2.02
C LEU A 134 -17.28 -4.80 2.79
N VAL A 135 -18.20 -5.75 2.67
CA VAL A 135 -18.11 -7.05 3.36
C VAL A 135 -16.87 -7.81 2.91
N TRP A 136 -16.57 -7.78 1.60
CA TRP A 136 -15.42 -8.46 1.03
C TRP A 136 -14.10 -7.93 1.58
N VAL A 137 -13.86 -6.62 1.50
CA VAL A 137 -12.57 -6.03 1.95
C VAL A 137 -12.39 -6.24 3.45
N ILE A 138 -13.44 -6.07 4.26
CA ILE A 138 -13.37 -6.33 5.70
C ILE A 138 -12.98 -7.79 5.97
N ALA A 139 -13.62 -8.76 5.32
CA ALA A 139 -13.37 -10.17 5.56
C ALA A 139 -11.91 -10.58 5.25
N ILE A 140 -11.37 -10.15 4.10
CA ILE A 140 -9.99 -10.49 3.71
C ILE A 140 -8.94 -9.74 4.56
N SER A 141 -9.22 -8.52 5.02
CA SER A 141 -8.33 -7.77 5.92
C SER A 141 -8.31 -8.39 7.33
N LEU A 142 -9.46 -8.85 7.83
CA LEU A 142 -9.54 -9.60 9.10
C LEU A 142 -8.75 -10.91 9.05
N LEU A 143 -8.74 -11.61 7.91
CA LEU A 143 -7.90 -12.79 7.72
C LEU A 143 -6.41 -12.43 7.86
N GLY A 144 -5.99 -11.29 7.29
CA GLY A 144 -4.61 -10.79 7.44
C GLY A 144 -4.23 -10.47 8.89
N VAL A 145 -5.13 -9.83 9.65
CA VAL A 145 -4.93 -9.56 11.09
C VAL A 145 -4.66 -10.85 11.86
N LEU A 146 -5.42 -11.92 11.57
CA LEU A 146 -5.23 -13.21 12.23
C LEU A 146 -3.89 -13.86 11.90
N PHE A 147 -3.37 -13.69 10.68
CA PHE A 147 -2.05 -14.19 10.30
C PHE A 147 -0.90 -13.41 10.94
N ALA A 148 -1.10 -12.16 11.35
CA ALA A 148 -0.05 -11.36 11.99
C ALA A 148 0.45 -11.95 13.32
N PHE A 149 -0.42 -12.56 14.13
CA PHE A 149 -0.08 -12.97 15.50
C PHE A 149 1.03 -14.03 15.61
N PRO A 150 0.96 -15.19 14.93
CA PRO A 150 2.07 -16.15 14.97
C PRO A 150 3.37 -15.53 14.43
N LEU A 151 3.25 -14.61 13.47
CA LEU A 151 4.38 -13.90 12.86
C LEU A 151 4.98 -12.84 13.79
N LYS A 152 4.17 -12.22 14.67
CA LYS A 152 4.62 -11.28 15.70
C LYS A 152 5.62 -11.93 16.64
N ARG A 153 5.25 -13.08 17.22
CA ARG A 153 6.10 -13.80 18.19
C ARG A 153 7.44 -14.18 17.57
N ARG A 154 7.42 -14.56 16.29
CA ARG A 154 8.62 -14.86 15.51
C ARG A 154 9.45 -13.62 15.19
N PHE A 155 8.90 -12.67 14.43
CA PHE A 155 9.70 -11.59 13.85
C PHE A 155 9.98 -10.44 14.82
N ILE A 156 9.09 -10.19 15.79
CA ILE A 156 9.25 -9.09 16.75
C ILE A 156 9.92 -9.59 18.02
N ASN A 157 9.41 -10.63 18.68
CA ASN A 157 9.97 -11.07 19.97
C ASN A 157 11.27 -11.86 19.81
N ASP A 158 11.27 -12.89 18.95
CA ASP A 158 12.44 -13.76 18.81
C ASP A 158 13.51 -13.14 17.90
N GLU A 159 13.21 -12.96 16.62
CA GLU A 159 14.18 -12.52 15.61
C GLU A 159 14.52 -11.02 15.68
N GLN A 160 13.79 -10.24 16.49
CA GLN A 160 13.99 -8.79 16.73
C GLN A 160 14.18 -7.97 15.45
N HIS A 161 13.45 -8.32 14.38
CA HIS A 161 13.55 -7.65 13.10
C HIS A 161 13.24 -6.14 13.20
N PRO A 162 13.85 -5.32 12.33
CA PRO A 162 13.85 -3.88 12.50
C PRO A 162 12.50 -3.22 12.26
N PHE A 163 11.72 -3.69 11.27
CA PHE A 163 10.51 -3.02 10.75
C PHE A 163 10.74 -1.51 10.61
N PRO A 164 11.58 -1.06 9.65
CA PRO A 164 12.16 0.28 9.67
C PRO A 164 11.15 1.44 9.80
N GLU A 165 10.04 1.41 9.08
CA GLU A 165 8.99 2.44 9.20
C GLU A 165 8.28 2.40 10.56
N GLY A 166 7.95 1.21 11.07
CA GLY A 166 7.40 1.04 12.41
C GLY A 166 8.35 1.55 13.50
N ARG A 167 9.65 1.26 13.37
CA ARG A 167 10.71 1.79 14.24
C ARG A 167 10.79 3.31 14.15
N ALA A 168 10.72 3.88 12.94
CA ALA A 168 10.72 5.32 12.74
C ALA A 168 9.52 5.99 13.43
N ALA A 169 8.32 5.39 13.32
CA ALA A 169 7.14 5.86 14.03
C ALA A 169 7.33 5.86 15.55
N GLY A 170 7.95 4.80 16.10
CA GLY A 170 8.26 4.70 17.53
C GLY A 170 9.26 5.76 18.00
N ILE A 171 10.32 6.01 17.22
CA ILE A 171 11.32 7.05 17.51
C ILE A 171 10.68 8.45 17.45
N VAL A 172 9.86 8.72 16.44
CA VAL A 172 9.15 10.00 16.31
C VAL A 172 8.22 10.20 17.50
N MET A 173 7.47 9.16 17.86
CA MET A 173 6.52 9.21 18.99
C MET A 173 7.23 9.44 20.32
N ASP A 174 8.34 8.76 20.58
CA ASP A 174 9.17 8.98 21.76
C ASP A 174 9.73 10.41 21.76
N ALA A 175 10.24 10.92 20.64
CA ALA A 175 10.75 12.28 20.53
C ALA A 175 9.67 13.35 20.76
N LEU A 176 8.43 13.11 20.32
CA LEU A 176 7.31 14.04 20.54
C LEU A 176 6.88 14.10 22.01
N HIS A 177 6.83 12.94 22.68
CA HIS A 177 6.32 12.81 24.05
C HIS A 177 7.38 12.96 25.14
N SER A 178 8.66 12.74 24.83
CA SER A 178 9.79 12.87 25.77
C SER A 178 10.71 14.06 25.48
N GLY A 179 10.65 14.63 24.28
CA GLY A 179 11.43 15.80 23.89
C GLY A 179 10.87 17.11 24.43
N ASN A 180 11.66 18.18 24.29
CA ASN A 180 11.21 19.53 24.65
C ASN A 180 9.93 19.88 23.89
N ALA A 181 8.91 20.37 24.62
CA ALA A 181 7.60 20.68 24.06
C ALA A 181 7.65 21.63 22.84
N SER A 182 8.71 22.45 22.72
CA SER A 182 8.97 23.35 21.59
C SER A 182 9.24 22.61 20.27
N GLU A 183 9.98 21.49 20.28
CA GLU A 183 10.33 20.75 19.06
C GLU A 183 9.12 20.06 18.44
N GLY A 184 8.30 19.40 19.26
CA GLY A 184 7.06 18.77 18.79
C GLY A 184 6.08 19.80 18.24
N MET A 185 5.98 20.98 18.89
CA MET A 185 5.15 22.08 18.40
C MET A 185 5.69 22.71 17.12
N PHE A 186 7.01 22.78 16.93
CA PHE A 186 7.60 23.25 15.67
C PHE A 186 7.22 22.32 14.51
N LYS A 187 7.39 21.00 14.67
CA LYS A 187 6.99 20.01 13.66
C LYS A 187 5.49 20.10 13.32
N ALA A 188 4.64 20.25 14.34
CA ALA A 188 3.20 20.45 14.17
C ALA A 188 2.88 21.73 13.38
N ARG A 189 3.53 22.86 13.70
CA ARG A 189 3.34 24.13 12.98
C ARG A 189 3.79 24.04 11.53
N VAL A 190 4.94 23.42 11.26
CA VAL A 190 5.41 23.21 9.88
C VAL A 190 4.41 22.37 9.10
N LEU A 191 3.87 21.29 9.68
CA LEU A 191 2.87 20.45 9.04
C LEU A 191 1.56 21.23 8.76
N LEU A 192 1.08 22.01 9.72
CA LEU A 192 -0.13 22.83 9.56
C LEU A 192 0.04 23.92 8.49
N ILE A 193 1.17 24.64 8.51
CA ILE A 193 1.45 25.70 7.54
C ILE A 193 1.63 25.11 6.14
N ALA A 194 2.41 24.03 6.00
CA ALA A 194 2.60 23.37 4.71
C ALA A 194 1.28 22.79 4.18
N GLY A 195 0.47 22.19 5.05
CA GLY A 195 -0.87 21.70 4.71
C GLY A 195 -1.80 22.81 4.26
N ALA A 196 -1.82 23.95 4.96
CA ALA A 196 -2.63 25.10 4.59
C ALA A 196 -2.18 25.71 3.26
N LEU A 197 -0.86 25.89 3.05
CA LEU A 197 -0.30 26.37 1.79
C LEU A 197 -0.63 25.42 0.63
N SER A 198 -0.52 24.11 0.84
CA SER A 198 -0.88 23.11 -0.17
C SER A 198 -2.38 23.15 -0.49
N ALA A 199 -3.24 23.29 0.52
CA ALA A 199 -4.69 23.44 0.32
C ALA A 199 -5.04 24.69 -0.47
N VAL A 200 -4.43 25.84 -0.14
CA VAL A 200 -4.60 27.10 -0.89
C VAL A 200 -4.12 26.94 -2.33
N ALA A 201 -2.93 26.37 -2.54
CA ALA A 201 -2.40 26.15 -3.87
C ALA A 201 -3.31 25.22 -4.70
N LYS A 202 -3.89 24.17 -4.09
CA LYS A 202 -4.84 23.28 -4.77
C LYS A 202 -6.18 23.96 -5.08
N LEU A 203 -6.67 24.82 -4.18
CA LEU A 203 -7.85 25.66 -4.47
C LEU A 203 -7.57 26.61 -5.64
N MET A 204 -6.39 27.22 -5.68
CA MET A 204 -5.94 28.07 -6.77
C MET A 204 -5.77 27.32 -8.09
N GLN A 205 -5.58 26.00 -8.11
CA GLN A 205 -5.59 25.21 -9.35
C GLN A 205 -7.01 24.92 -9.86
N SER A 206 -8.03 25.00 -9.00
CA SER A 206 -9.41 24.68 -9.38
C SER A 206 -10.08 25.86 -10.09
N HIS A 207 -10.13 25.82 -11.41
CA HIS A 207 -10.83 26.84 -12.22
C HIS A 207 -12.27 27.05 -11.74
N ALA A 208 -13.02 25.97 -11.50
CA ALA A 208 -14.41 26.06 -11.05
C ALA A 208 -14.56 26.81 -9.72
N VAL A 209 -13.64 26.60 -8.78
CA VAL A 209 -13.65 27.29 -7.48
C VAL A 209 -13.20 28.74 -7.65
N MET A 210 -12.11 28.99 -8.38
CA MET A 210 -11.58 30.34 -8.58
C MET A 210 -12.53 31.25 -9.36
N THR A 211 -13.26 30.71 -10.34
CA THR A 211 -14.33 31.44 -11.04
C THR A 211 -15.48 31.79 -10.10
N LYS A 212 -15.93 30.85 -9.25
CA LYS A 212 -16.97 31.13 -8.24
C LYS A 212 -16.53 32.17 -7.22
N LEU A 213 -15.25 32.17 -6.84
CA LEU A 213 -14.63 33.16 -5.95
C LEU A 213 -14.32 34.50 -6.63
N LYS A 214 -14.62 34.66 -7.93
CA LYS A 214 -14.26 35.85 -8.74
C LYS A 214 -12.76 36.18 -8.72
N ALA A 215 -11.92 35.17 -8.49
CA ALA A 215 -10.47 35.29 -8.34
C ALA A 215 -9.71 34.60 -9.48
N ALA A 216 -10.31 34.46 -10.66
CA ALA A 216 -9.75 33.71 -11.78
C ALA A 216 -8.32 34.16 -12.19
N ALA A 217 -7.96 35.42 -11.95
CA ALA A 217 -6.60 35.94 -12.21
C ALA A 217 -5.51 35.31 -11.31
N LEU A 218 -5.88 34.78 -10.14
CA LEU A 218 -4.98 34.11 -9.20
C LEU A 218 -4.89 32.60 -9.47
N THR A 219 -5.44 32.13 -10.58
CA THR A 219 -5.46 30.70 -10.89
C THR A 219 -4.08 30.20 -11.27
N ILE A 220 -3.61 29.16 -10.58
CA ILE A 220 -2.37 28.47 -10.93
C ILE A 220 -2.70 27.49 -12.06
N PRO A 221 -2.05 27.58 -13.24
CA PRO A 221 -2.28 26.64 -14.32
C PRO A 221 -1.78 25.24 -13.93
N GLU A 222 -2.49 24.21 -14.37
CA GLU A 222 -2.14 22.80 -14.10
C GLU A 222 -0.74 22.47 -14.65
N PHE A 223 -0.42 22.98 -15.85
CA PHE A 223 0.88 22.84 -16.50
C PHE A 223 1.59 24.19 -16.66
N LEU A 224 2.90 24.22 -16.38
CA LEU A 224 3.77 25.40 -16.52
C LEU A 224 4.49 25.44 -17.87
N ASP A 225 3.84 24.99 -18.95
CA ASP A 225 4.45 24.86 -20.27
C ASP A 225 4.02 25.95 -21.26
N ALA A 226 2.94 26.69 -20.97
CA ALA A 226 2.34 27.63 -21.90
C ALA A 226 3.30 28.73 -22.42
N TRP A 227 4.28 29.14 -21.62
CA TRP A 227 5.27 30.14 -22.02
C TRP A 227 6.29 29.58 -23.03
N ILE A 228 6.64 28.29 -22.93
CA ILE A 228 7.57 27.62 -23.85
C ILE A 228 6.96 27.59 -25.26
N TYR A 229 5.67 27.23 -25.35
CA TYR A 229 4.95 27.10 -26.61
C TYR A 229 4.61 28.45 -27.29
N LYS A 230 4.79 29.58 -26.59
CA LYS A 230 4.77 30.91 -27.23
C LYS A 230 6.06 31.19 -28.01
N ILE A 231 7.16 30.51 -27.65
CA ILE A 231 8.50 30.73 -28.22
C ILE A 231 8.81 29.66 -29.26
N ALA A 232 8.60 28.39 -28.94
CA ALA A 232 8.86 27.27 -29.85
C ALA A 232 7.96 26.07 -29.54
N THR A 233 7.51 25.37 -30.58
CA THR A 233 6.82 24.08 -30.43
C THR A 233 7.86 22.96 -30.35
N LEU A 234 7.98 22.34 -29.19
CA LEU A 234 8.93 21.25 -28.97
C LEU A 234 8.32 19.92 -29.44
N LYS A 235 9.02 19.23 -30.33
CA LYS A 235 8.58 17.94 -30.90
C LYS A 235 9.66 16.87 -30.78
N ILE A 236 9.26 15.63 -30.56
CA ILE A 236 10.12 14.43 -30.62
C ILE A 236 9.46 13.42 -31.54
N GLY A 237 10.21 12.91 -32.52
CA GLY A 237 9.68 11.96 -33.51
C GLY A 237 8.48 12.52 -34.30
N GLY A 238 8.44 13.85 -34.52
CA GLY A 238 7.32 14.53 -35.18
C GLY A 238 6.09 14.79 -34.30
N VAL A 239 6.07 14.27 -33.07
CA VAL A 239 4.97 14.40 -32.10
C VAL A 239 5.28 15.52 -31.10
N ASP A 240 4.29 16.36 -30.78
CA ASP A 240 4.42 17.40 -29.76
C ASP A 240 4.67 16.78 -28.38
N LEU A 241 5.61 17.33 -27.59
CA LEU A 241 5.83 16.91 -26.19
C LEU A 241 4.54 16.91 -25.36
N ARG A 242 3.61 17.80 -25.69
CA ARG A 242 2.29 17.85 -25.06
C ARG A 242 1.51 16.56 -25.27
N GLU A 243 1.51 16.02 -26.47
CA GLU A 243 0.85 14.75 -26.81
C GLU A 243 1.57 13.55 -26.19
N LEU A 244 2.89 13.68 -25.98
CA LEU A 244 3.71 12.71 -25.25
C LEU A 244 3.58 12.83 -23.72
N THR A 245 2.75 13.75 -23.21
CA THR A 245 2.57 14.02 -21.78
C THR A 245 3.84 14.49 -21.04
N VAL A 246 4.84 14.96 -21.77
CA VAL A 246 6.10 15.49 -21.19
C VAL A 246 5.92 16.97 -20.94
N ARG A 247 5.46 17.31 -19.73
CA ARG A 247 5.16 18.70 -19.34
C ARG A 247 5.55 18.96 -17.89
N PRO A 248 6.02 20.16 -17.53
CA PRO A 248 6.14 20.58 -16.14
C PRO A 248 4.74 20.73 -15.51
N ASP A 249 4.38 19.77 -14.65
CA ASP A 249 3.12 19.74 -13.89
C ASP A 249 3.29 20.43 -12.52
N THR A 250 2.23 21.07 -12.03
CA THR A 250 2.12 21.68 -10.70
C THR A 250 1.50 20.76 -9.64
N ASP A 251 1.48 19.45 -9.86
CA ASP A 251 1.00 18.50 -8.85
C ASP A 251 1.96 18.37 -7.65
N PHE A 252 1.70 19.17 -6.62
CA PHE A 252 2.41 19.16 -5.34
C PHE A 252 2.44 17.78 -4.68
N VAL A 253 1.44 16.93 -4.91
CA VAL A 253 1.42 15.58 -4.35
C VAL A 253 2.48 14.70 -5.01
N MET A 254 2.69 14.85 -6.32
CA MET A 254 3.74 14.13 -7.04
C MET A 254 5.14 14.66 -6.69
N MET A 255 5.28 15.98 -6.52
CA MET A 255 6.52 16.58 -6.01
C MET A 255 6.86 16.08 -4.61
N ALA A 256 5.88 16.06 -3.70
CA ALA A 256 6.06 15.55 -2.35
C ALA A 256 6.37 14.04 -2.35
N ALA A 257 5.66 13.25 -3.17
CA ALA A 257 5.94 11.83 -3.33
C ALA A 257 7.38 11.59 -3.81
N GLY A 258 7.86 12.35 -4.79
CA GLY A 258 9.26 12.31 -5.23
C GLY A 258 10.25 12.72 -4.14
N GLY A 259 9.93 13.74 -3.35
CA GLY A 259 10.76 14.17 -2.21
C GLY A 259 10.86 13.15 -1.08
N LEU A 260 9.87 12.26 -0.95
CA LEU A 260 9.90 11.13 -0.02
C LEU A 260 10.71 9.93 -0.57
N MET A 261 11.03 9.92 -1.86
CA MET A 261 11.83 8.86 -2.48
C MET A 261 13.33 9.15 -2.36
N GLY A 262 14.12 8.10 -2.12
CA GLY A 262 15.58 8.24 -2.19
C GLY A 262 16.03 8.61 -3.60
N ILE A 263 17.09 9.43 -3.71
CA ILE A 263 17.58 9.96 -4.99
C ILE A 263 17.85 8.87 -6.04
N ARG A 264 18.34 7.70 -5.60
CA ARG A 264 18.57 6.54 -6.47
C ARG A 264 17.28 6.05 -7.14
N VAL A 265 16.20 5.94 -6.36
CA VAL A 265 14.89 5.50 -6.87
C VAL A 265 14.29 6.58 -7.78
N GLY A 266 14.36 7.84 -7.36
CA GLY A 266 13.88 8.97 -8.16
C GLY A 266 14.55 9.06 -9.52
N VAL A 267 15.88 8.93 -9.58
CA VAL A 267 16.64 8.93 -10.84
C VAL A 267 16.30 7.70 -11.69
N ALA A 268 16.16 6.51 -11.10
CA ALA A 268 15.77 5.32 -11.86
C ALA A 268 14.38 5.46 -12.50
N ILE A 269 13.39 5.98 -11.76
CA ILE A 269 12.05 6.27 -12.29
C ILE A 269 12.14 7.32 -13.40
N MET A 270 12.93 8.38 -13.22
CA MET A 270 13.12 9.43 -14.23
C MET A 270 13.77 8.90 -15.51
N ILE A 271 14.79 8.04 -15.40
CA ILE A 271 15.42 7.38 -16.56
C ILE A 271 14.38 6.50 -17.28
N GLY A 272 13.63 5.67 -16.54
CA GLY A 272 12.58 4.84 -17.11
C GLY A 272 11.48 5.66 -17.81
N ALA A 273 11.06 6.76 -17.19
CA ALA A 273 10.12 7.71 -17.78
C ALA A 273 10.68 8.36 -19.04
N GLY A 274 11.95 8.77 -19.04
CA GLY A 274 12.63 9.31 -20.21
C GLY A 274 12.68 8.31 -21.37
N ILE A 275 13.10 7.07 -21.11
CA ILE A 275 13.10 5.99 -22.10
C ILE A 275 11.69 5.77 -22.66
N ASN A 276 10.67 5.71 -21.78
CA ASN A 276 9.31 5.47 -22.22
C ASN A 276 8.75 6.64 -23.06
N TYR A 277 8.74 7.84 -22.50
CA TYR A 277 8.01 8.98 -23.09
C TYR A 277 8.80 9.72 -24.18
N LEU A 278 10.13 9.67 -24.17
CA LEU A 278 10.97 10.36 -25.15
C LEU A 278 11.46 9.44 -26.27
N ILE A 279 11.44 8.10 -26.08
CA ILE A 279 11.97 7.15 -27.08
C ILE A 279 10.89 6.16 -27.51
N LEU A 280 10.36 5.36 -26.58
CA LEU A 280 9.45 4.26 -26.92
C LEU A 280 8.08 4.74 -27.39
N ALA A 281 7.51 5.77 -26.75
CA ALA A 281 6.20 6.29 -27.10
C ALA A 281 6.17 6.95 -28.50
N PRO A 282 7.11 7.87 -28.87
CA PRO A 282 7.18 8.39 -30.24
C PRO A 282 7.41 7.29 -31.28
N TRP A 283 8.25 6.30 -30.97
CA TRP A 283 8.48 5.15 -31.85
C TRP A 283 7.20 4.33 -32.05
N GLY A 284 6.51 3.98 -30.96
CA GLY A 284 5.22 3.28 -30.97
C GLY A 284 4.13 4.02 -31.74
N ILE A 285 4.14 5.36 -31.70
CA ILE A 285 3.25 6.20 -32.52
C ILE A 285 3.62 6.09 -34.01
N THR A 286 4.91 6.17 -34.34
CA THR A 286 5.39 6.15 -35.74
C THR A 286 5.07 4.84 -36.45
N ILE A 287 5.16 3.71 -35.74
CA ILE A 287 4.82 2.38 -36.27
C ILE A 287 3.31 2.08 -36.22
N GLY A 288 2.50 2.98 -35.66
CA GLY A 288 1.04 2.86 -35.63
C GLY A 288 0.48 1.99 -34.50
N ASP A 289 1.29 1.59 -33.53
CA ASP A 289 0.87 0.72 -32.41
C ASP A 289 0.29 1.49 -31.22
N VAL A 290 0.62 2.77 -31.08
CA VAL A 290 0.00 3.67 -30.11
C VAL A 290 -1.12 4.43 -30.82
N HIS A 291 -2.36 4.04 -30.58
CA HIS A 291 -3.52 4.63 -31.24
C HIS A 291 -4.02 5.88 -30.49
N GLY A 292 -3.91 7.05 -31.13
CA GLY A 292 -4.53 8.27 -30.66
C GLY A 292 -6.01 8.37 -31.07
N ARG A 293 -6.73 9.30 -30.45
CA ARG A 293 -8.11 9.66 -30.81
C ARG A 293 -8.09 10.95 -31.62
N VAL A 294 -8.77 10.96 -32.75
CA VAL A 294 -8.93 12.18 -33.55
C VAL A 294 -9.87 13.12 -32.80
N GLY A 295 -9.36 14.29 -32.43
CA GLY A 295 -10.11 15.37 -31.81
C GLY A 295 -11.08 16.03 -32.78
N THR A 296 -11.99 16.84 -32.23
CA THR A 296 -12.93 17.65 -33.04
C THR A 296 -12.24 18.73 -33.88
N ASP A 297 -10.97 19.01 -33.58
CA ASP A 297 -10.05 19.89 -34.29
C ASP A 297 -9.29 19.19 -35.45
N GLY A 298 -9.53 17.89 -35.65
CA GLY A 298 -8.86 17.08 -36.67
C GLY A 298 -7.44 16.64 -36.28
N VAL A 299 -6.98 16.92 -35.06
CA VAL A 299 -5.66 16.53 -34.56
C VAL A 299 -5.78 15.20 -33.82
N THR A 300 -4.83 14.28 -34.07
CA THR A 300 -4.76 13.02 -33.33
C THR A 300 -4.13 13.24 -31.95
N HIS A 301 -4.93 13.06 -30.91
CA HIS A 301 -4.47 13.13 -29.52
C HIS A 301 -4.11 11.75 -28.98
N TYR A 302 -2.90 11.60 -28.45
CA TYR A 302 -2.45 10.33 -27.86
C TYR A 302 -2.69 10.35 -26.35
N GLY A 303 -2.09 11.33 -25.66
CA GLY A 303 -2.25 11.50 -24.23
C GLY A 303 -1.76 10.32 -23.40
N PHE A 304 -2.00 10.40 -22.09
CA PHE A 304 -1.45 9.45 -21.12
C PHE A 304 -2.00 8.04 -21.33
N ARG A 305 -3.32 7.91 -21.51
CA ARG A 305 -3.99 6.62 -21.63
C ARG A 305 -3.53 5.81 -22.84
N ALA A 306 -3.39 6.43 -24.02
CA ALA A 306 -2.98 5.68 -25.23
C ALA A 306 -1.54 5.17 -25.10
N ILE A 307 -0.63 6.05 -24.68
CA ILE A 307 0.79 5.72 -24.49
C ILE A 307 0.92 4.61 -23.44
N THR A 308 0.26 4.76 -22.29
CA THR A 308 0.32 3.80 -21.21
C THR A 308 -0.27 2.46 -21.62
N SER A 309 -1.34 2.42 -22.42
CA SER A 309 -1.97 1.15 -22.84
C SER A 309 -1.01 0.23 -23.60
N TRP A 310 -0.09 0.79 -24.38
CA TRP A 310 0.94 0.02 -25.08
C TRP A 310 2.19 -0.20 -24.19
N ALA A 311 2.71 0.87 -23.58
CA ALA A 311 3.92 0.83 -22.75
C ALA A 311 3.80 -0.10 -21.53
N LEU A 312 2.56 -0.29 -21.05
CA LEU A 312 2.24 -1.18 -19.94
C LEU A 312 2.77 -2.59 -20.17
N TRP A 313 2.76 -3.14 -21.38
CA TRP A 313 3.15 -4.54 -21.60
C TRP A 313 4.63 -4.79 -21.28
N GLY A 314 5.52 -3.94 -21.77
CA GLY A 314 6.95 -4.01 -21.43
C GLY A 314 7.20 -3.76 -19.95
N GLY A 315 6.58 -2.71 -19.39
CA GLY A 315 6.73 -2.37 -17.97
C GLY A 315 6.19 -3.45 -17.01
N VAL A 316 5.01 -4.01 -17.30
CA VAL A 316 4.40 -5.10 -16.52
C VAL A 316 5.24 -6.35 -16.60
N ALA A 317 5.69 -6.74 -17.79
CA ALA A 317 6.52 -7.91 -17.94
C ALA A 317 7.84 -7.76 -17.17
N MET A 318 8.51 -6.61 -17.32
CA MET A 318 9.73 -6.27 -16.58
C MET A 318 9.51 -6.33 -15.07
N MET A 319 8.45 -5.68 -14.57
CA MET A 319 8.14 -5.67 -13.14
C MET A 319 7.78 -7.07 -12.64
N THR A 320 7.09 -7.87 -13.45
CA THR A 320 6.70 -9.24 -13.10
C THR A 320 7.91 -10.16 -13.02
N THR A 321 8.75 -10.19 -14.05
CA THR A 321 9.93 -11.06 -14.09
C THR A 321 10.97 -10.65 -13.04
N ALA A 322 11.23 -9.34 -12.86
CA ALA A 322 12.10 -8.85 -11.81
C ALA A 322 11.57 -9.23 -10.42
N SER A 323 10.27 -9.06 -10.17
CA SER A 323 9.65 -9.44 -8.88
C SER A 323 9.77 -10.94 -8.60
N LEU A 324 9.56 -11.78 -9.62
CA LEU A 324 9.67 -13.23 -9.50
C LEU A 324 11.13 -13.65 -9.28
N LEU A 325 12.08 -13.10 -10.02
CA LEU A 325 13.50 -13.38 -9.85
C LEU A 325 13.98 -12.96 -8.45
N ALA A 326 13.65 -11.75 -8.01
CA ALA A 326 13.97 -11.26 -6.67
C ALA A 326 13.43 -12.18 -5.57
N PHE A 327 12.22 -12.70 -5.76
CA PHE A 327 11.58 -13.64 -4.84
C PHE A 327 12.31 -14.99 -4.79
N PHE A 328 12.61 -15.60 -5.95
CA PHE A 328 13.28 -16.90 -6.02
C PHE A 328 14.77 -16.83 -5.67
N ALA A 329 15.42 -15.68 -5.86
CA ALA A 329 16.83 -15.47 -5.53
C ALA A 329 17.13 -15.46 -4.02
N LYS A 330 16.11 -15.46 -3.16
CA LYS A 330 16.26 -15.53 -1.70
C LYS A 330 15.73 -16.85 -1.13
N PRO A 331 16.30 -18.01 -1.50
CA PRO A 331 15.81 -19.31 -1.06
C PRO A 331 15.92 -19.47 0.46
N GLN A 332 16.84 -18.77 1.12
CA GLN A 332 16.94 -18.77 2.58
C GLN A 332 15.71 -18.15 3.26
N ILE A 333 15.06 -17.14 2.66
CA ILE A 333 13.81 -16.57 3.19
C ILE A 333 12.68 -17.58 3.05
N LEU A 334 12.60 -18.26 1.90
CA LEU A 334 11.62 -19.34 1.68
C LEU A 334 11.85 -20.51 2.65
N VAL A 335 13.09 -21.00 2.77
CA VAL A 335 13.42 -22.14 3.63
C VAL A 335 13.26 -21.81 5.12
N SER A 336 13.69 -20.63 5.56
CA SER A 336 13.51 -20.20 6.96
C SER A 336 12.03 -19.97 7.30
N ALA A 337 11.23 -19.49 6.36
CA ALA A 337 9.78 -19.42 6.48
C ALA A 337 9.20 -20.82 6.78
N PHE A 338 9.54 -21.84 5.99
CA PHE A 338 9.04 -23.20 6.20
C PHE A 338 9.63 -23.94 7.42
N ARG A 339 10.93 -23.76 7.73
CA ARG A 339 11.58 -24.42 8.89
C ARG A 339 10.94 -24.02 10.24
N GLY A 340 10.43 -22.79 10.33
CA GLY A 340 9.76 -22.31 11.55
C GLY A 340 8.39 -22.96 11.81
N ILE A 341 7.69 -23.42 10.76
CA ILE A 341 6.37 -24.05 10.88
C ILE A 341 6.47 -25.44 11.54
N PHE A 342 7.59 -26.14 11.33
CA PHE A 342 7.81 -27.50 11.84
C PHE A 342 8.58 -27.54 13.17
N ARG A 343 9.00 -26.40 13.72
CA ARG A 343 9.68 -26.37 15.02
C ARG A 343 8.62 -26.52 16.12
N LYS A 344 8.50 -27.73 16.67
CA LYS A 344 7.66 -28.02 17.84
C LYS A 344 7.99 -27.02 18.95
N GLY A 345 7.03 -26.15 19.28
CA GLY A 345 7.17 -25.22 20.40
C GLY A 345 7.34 -26.03 21.69
N GLN A 346 8.42 -25.79 22.42
CA GLN A 346 8.48 -26.18 23.83
C GLN A 346 7.38 -25.40 24.54
N THR A 347 6.43 -26.11 25.14
CA THR A 347 5.48 -25.54 26.08
C THR A 347 6.27 -24.99 27.27
N ALA A 348 6.54 -23.69 27.25
CA ALA A 348 7.20 -23.01 28.35
C ALA A 348 6.19 -22.82 29.48
N ASN A 349 6.35 -23.59 30.56
CA ASN A 349 5.92 -23.13 31.88
C ASN A 349 6.74 -21.86 32.19
N GLY A 350 6.20 -20.66 31.91
CA GLY A 350 6.93 -19.40 32.14
C GLY A 350 6.61 -18.21 31.22
N ASP A 351 5.65 -18.29 30.29
CA ASP A 351 5.32 -17.17 29.38
C ASP A 351 4.79 -15.93 30.13
N VAL A 352 5.70 -15.01 30.47
CA VAL A 352 5.42 -13.77 31.22
C VAL A 352 4.56 -12.78 30.43
N LEU A 353 4.47 -12.92 29.11
CA LEU A 353 3.70 -12.02 28.25
C LEU A 353 2.31 -12.55 27.93
N ARG A 354 1.94 -13.74 28.41
CA ARG A 354 0.68 -14.43 28.09
C ARG A 354 -0.57 -13.56 28.26
N ASP A 355 -0.62 -12.72 29.30
CA ASP A 355 -1.77 -11.86 29.60
C ASP A 355 -1.71 -10.50 28.88
N ILE A 356 -0.55 -10.12 28.35
CA ILE A 356 -0.30 -8.89 27.60
C ILE A 356 -0.57 -9.11 26.10
N GLU A 357 -0.16 -10.28 25.60
CA GLU A 357 -0.37 -10.71 24.21
C GLU A 357 -1.79 -11.21 23.96
N LEU A 358 -2.13 -11.32 22.68
CA LEU A 358 -3.41 -11.88 22.27
C LEU A 358 -3.34 -13.41 22.33
N PRO A 359 -4.32 -14.12 22.95
CA PRO A 359 -4.22 -15.55 23.13
C PRO A 359 -4.11 -16.30 21.80
N MET A 360 -3.15 -17.23 21.72
CA MET A 360 -2.93 -18.07 20.54
C MET A 360 -4.20 -18.82 20.09
N LYS A 361 -5.13 -19.11 21.00
CA LYS A 361 -6.43 -19.71 20.63
C LYS A 361 -7.24 -18.87 19.65
N VAL A 362 -7.13 -17.54 19.71
CA VAL A 362 -7.88 -16.64 18.82
C VAL A 362 -7.47 -16.84 17.36
N PHE A 363 -6.19 -17.08 17.05
CA PHE A 363 -5.78 -17.37 15.67
C PHE A 363 -6.08 -18.82 15.27
N VAL A 364 -5.85 -19.80 16.15
CA VAL A 364 -6.08 -21.23 15.85
C VAL A 364 -7.54 -21.47 15.47
N ILE A 365 -8.46 -20.79 16.15
CA ILE A 365 -9.91 -20.87 15.89
C ILE A 365 -10.33 -19.85 14.82
N GLY A 366 -9.78 -18.63 14.88
CA GLY A 366 -10.15 -17.54 13.99
C GLY A 366 -9.79 -17.79 12.53
N ILE A 367 -8.61 -18.37 12.23
CA ILE A 367 -8.19 -18.63 10.84
C ILE A 367 -9.15 -19.60 10.14
N PRO A 368 -9.53 -20.77 10.72
CA PRO A 368 -10.55 -21.62 10.12
C PRO A 368 -11.89 -20.92 9.92
N ILE A 369 -12.37 -20.14 10.90
CA ILE A 369 -13.69 -19.47 10.82
C ILE A 369 -13.69 -18.38 9.75
N VAL A 370 -12.75 -17.42 9.85
CA VAL A 370 -12.66 -16.29 8.91
C VAL A 370 -12.20 -16.78 7.53
N GLY A 371 -11.31 -17.77 7.48
CA GLY A 371 -10.90 -18.42 6.23
C GLY A 371 -12.08 -19.09 5.54
N ALA A 372 -12.89 -19.87 6.25
CA ALA A 372 -14.12 -20.45 5.69
C ALA A 372 -15.10 -19.36 5.22
N ALA A 373 -15.28 -18.29 5.99
CA ALA A 373 -16.10 -17.15 5.57
C ALA A 373 -15.56 -16.51 4.27
N VAL A 374 -14.26 -16.24 4.17
CA VAL A 374 -13.64 -15.71 2.96
C VAL A 374 -13.83 -16.65 1.77
N VAL A 375 -13.70 -17.96 1.95
CA VAL A 375 -13.94 -18.97 0.89
C VAL A 375 -15.39 -18.95 0.43
N LEU A 376 -16.35 -18.90 1.37
CA LEU A 376 -17.78 -18.83 1.06
C LEU A 376 -18.13 -17.53 0.33
N LEU A 377 -17.59 -16.39 0.78
CA LEU A 377 -17.77 -15.10 0.12
C LEU A 377 -17.13 -15.11 -1.28
N ALA A 378 -15.96 -15.72 -1.45
CA ALA A 378 -15.29 -15.83 -2.75
C ALA A 378 -16.13 -16.65 -3.74
N HIS A 379 -16.74 -17.73 -3.26
CA HIS A 379 -17.67 -18.53 -4.03
C HIS A 379 -18.94 -17.74 -4.40
N GLN A 380 -19.60 -17.15 -3.40
CA GLN A 380 -20.88 -16.48 -3.57
C GLN A 380 -20.79 -15.22 -4.44
N PHE A 381 -19.76 -14.39 -4.24
CA PHE A 381 -19.66 -13.09 -4.90
C PHE A 381 -18.96 -13.17 -6.25
N PHE A 382 -18.03 -14.11 -6.42
CA PHE A 382 -17.13 -14.12 -7.58
C PHE A 382 -17.11 -15.44 -8.34
N GLY A 383 -17.81 -16.48 -7.86
CA GLY A 383 -17.89 -17.78 -8.52
C GLY A 383 -16.63 -18.63 -8.36
N VAL A 384 -15.78 -18.35 -7.38
CA VAL A 384 -14.58 -19.17 -7.10
C VAL A 384 -15.04 -20.55 -6.61
N LYS A 385 -14.54 -21.64 -7.20
CA LYS A 385 -14.88 -22.99 -6.73
C LYS A 385 -14.43 -23.16 -5.27
N ILE A 386 -15.26 -23.77 -4.43
CA ILE A 386 -14.98 -23.86 -2.98
C ILE A 386 -13.62 -24.52 -2.69
N TRP A 387 -13.29 -25.61 -3.39
CA TRP A 387 -12.02 -26.31 -3.21
C TRP A 387 -10.80 -25.45 -3.57
N LEU A 388 -10.93 -24.57 -4.59
CA LEU A 388 -9.91 -23.58 -4.94
C LEU A 388 -9.74 -22.57 -3.80
N GLY A 389 -10.85 -22.09 -3.21
CA GLY A 389 -10.80 -21.24 -2.03
C GLY A 389 -10.13 -21.93 -0.82
N ILE A 390 -10.41 -23.21 -0.59
CA ILE A 390 -9.78 -23.99 0.50
C ILE A 390 -8.25 -24.06 0.32
N ILE A 391 -7.78 -24.29 -0.91
CA ILE A 391 -6.34 -24.28 -1.23
C ILE A 391 -5.74 -22.88 -1.06
N ALA A 392 -6.53 -21.82 -1.30
CA ALA A 392 -6.07 -20.45 -1.14
C ALA A 392 -5.62 -20.15 0.29
N VAL A 393 -6.35 -20.60 1.33
CA VAL A 393 -6.08 -20.19 2.72
C VAL A 393 -4.66 -20.58 3.19
N PRO A 394 -4.20 -21.85 3.05
CA PRO A 394 -2.82 -22.21 3.37
C PRO A 394 -1.78 -21.48 2.50
N LEU A 395 -2.06 -21.29 1.21
CA LEU A 395 -1.17 -20.61 0.28
C LEU A 395 -0.99 -19.12 0.65
N VAL A 396 -2.09 -18.46 1.02
CA VAL A 396 -2.10 -17.08 1.51
C VAL A 396 -1.25 -16.97 2.78
N PHE A 397 -1.33 -17.92 3.70
CA PHE A 397 -0.50 -17.92 4.91
C PHE A 397 1.01 -17.99 4.56
N VAL A 398 1.39 -18.87 3.64
CA VAL A 398 2.78 -18.99 3.16
C VAL A 398 3.26 -17.68 2.54
N PHE A 399 2.47 -17.08 1.65
CA PHE A 399 2.85 -15.80 1.05
C PHE A 399 2.86 -14.66 2.05
N THR A 400 1.93 -14.63 3.01
CA THR A 400 1.91 -13.65 4.10
C THR A 400 3.18 -13.71 4.93
N LEU A 401 3.66 -14.91 5.28
CA LEU A 401 4.92 -15.10 5.99
C LEU A 401 6.12 -14.52 5.21
N ILE A 402 6.16 -14.70 3.89
CA ILE A 402 7.22 -14.14 3.05
C ILE A 402 7.09 -12.61 2.93
N GLY A 403 5.86 -12.12 2.75
CA GLY A 403 5.56 -10.70 2.66
C GLY A 403 5.93 -9.95 3.94
N VAL A 404 5.60 -10.52 5.10
CA VAL A 404 5.99 -9.98 6.41
C VAL A 404 7.50 -9.98 6.57
N ASN A 405 8.22 -11.05 6.19
CA ASN A 405 9.69 -11.06 6.29
C ASN A 405 10.32 -9.94 5.45
N SER A 406 9.86 -9.75 4.21
CA SER A 406 10.28 -8.62 3.36
C SER A 406 10.01 -7.27 4.01
N THR A 407 8.82 -7.10 4.57
CA THR A 407 8.39 -5.88 5.27
C THR A 407 9.25 -5.61 6.50
N ALA A 408 9.55 -6.66 7.26
CA ALA A 408 10.34 -6.58 8.47
C ALA A 408 11.75 -6.05 8.21
N LEU A 409 12.32 -6.33 7.02
CA LEU A 409 13.65 -5.89 6.62
C LEU A 409 13.66 -4.58 5.82
N THR A 410 12.63 -4.33 5.01
CA THR A 410 12.65 -3.24 4.02
C THR A 410 11.54 -2.19 4.18
N SER A 411 10.57 -2.42 5.07
CA SER A 411 9.28 -1.69 5.17
C SER A 411 8.37 -1.84 3.95
N ILE A 412 8.71 -2.70 2.99
CA ILE A 412 7.93 -2.89 1.78
C ILE A 412 7.34 -4.29 1.77
N THR A 413 6.00 -4.35 1.76
CA THR A 413 5.26 -5.57 1.50
C THR A 413 5.20 -5.80 -0.02
N PRO A 414 5.71 -6.93 -0.55
CA PRO A 414 5.75 -7.20 -1.98
C PRO A 414 4.37 -7.70 -2.49
N THR A 415 3.30 -6.96 -2.19
CA THR A 415 1.90 -7.28 -2.53
C THR A 415 1.74 -7.57 -4.01
N GLY A 416 2.35 -6.74 -4.85
CA GLY A 416 2.35 -6.93 -6.30
C GLY A 416 3.07 -8.20 -6.77
N ALA A 417 4.09 -8.69 -6.07
CA ALA A 417 4.79 -9.94 -6.44
C ALA A 417 3.98 -11.17 -6.00
N MET A 418 3.50 -11.15 -4.75
CA MET A 418 2.68 -12.24 -4.17
C MET A 418 1.34 -12.39 -4.90
N GLY A 419 0.72 -11.27 -5.27
CA GLY A 419 -0.47 -11.25 -6.13
C GLY A 419 -0.20 -11.99 -7.42
N LYS A 420 0.86 -11.65 -8.15
CA LYS A 420 1.20 -12.30 -9.43
C LYS A 420 1.57 -13.77 -9.30
N LEU A 421 2.26 -14.18 -8.22
CA LEU A 421 2.50 -15.60 -7.93
C LEU A 421 1.20 -16.35 -7.71
N THR A 422 0.24 -15.73 -7.03
CA THR A 422 -1.10 -16.30 -6.86
C THR A 422 -1.84 -16.36 -8.20
N GLN A 423 -1.79 -15.28 -9.00
CA GLN A 423 -2.36 -15.28 -10.36
C GLN A 423 -1.75 -16.39 -11.23
N LEU A 424 -0.44 -16.62 -11.16
CA LEU A 424 0.21 -17.72 -11.88
C LEU A 424 -0.30 -19.08 -11.40
N THR A 425 -0.39 -19.26 -10.08
CA THR A 425 -0.89 -20.50 -9.48
C THR A 425 -2.33 -20.80 -9.94
N TYR A 426 -3.22 -19.81 -9.88
CA TYR A 426 -4.61 -19.98 -10.28
C TYR A 426 -4.84 -19.96 -11.79
N GLY A 427 -3.92 -19.41 -12.57
CA GLY A 427 -3.89 -19.59 -14.03
C GLY A 427 -3.70 -21.05 -14.43
N VAL A 428 -2.96 -21.82 -13.61
CA VAL A 428 -2.78 -23.27 -13.79
C VAL A 428 -3.92 -24.08 -13.16
N LEU A 429 -4.38 -23.72 -11.96
CA LEU A 429 -5.40 -24.48 -11.23
C LEU A 429 -6.84 -24.29 -11.77
N ASP A 430 -7.14 -23.14 -12.37
CA ASP A 430 -8.45 -22.85 -12.99
C ASP A 430 -8.27 -22.11 -14.33
N PRO A 431 -7.71 -22.80 -15.35
CA PRO A 431 -7.38 -22.17 -16.64
C PRO A 431 -8.57 -21.48 -17.29
N GLY A 432 -8.34 -20.30 -17.87
CA GLY A 432 -9.38 -19.49 -18.51
C GLY A 432 -10.30 -18.71 -17.56
N ASN A 433 -10.23 -18.95 -16.24
CA ASN A 433 -11.10 -18.26 -15.27
C ASN A 433 -10.43 -17.02 -14.67
N ILE A 434 -10.64 -15.88 -15.32
CA ILE A 434 -10.07 -14.60 -14.90
C ILE A 434 -10.64 -14.08 -13.57
N LYS A 435 -11.88 -14.46 -13.22
CA LYS A 435 -12.51 -14.09 -11.94
C LYS A 435 -11.80 -14.78 -10.78
N THR A 436 -11.62 -16.09 -10.87
CA THR A 436 -10.83 -16.86 -9.90
C THR A 436 -9.42 -16.27 -9.76
N ASN A 437 -8.75 -16.02 -10.89
CA ASN A 437 -7.38 -15.51 -10.93
C ASN A 437 -7.20 -14.20 -10.14
N LEU A 438 -8.05 -13.20 -10.41
CA LEU A 438 -7.97 -11.90 -9.76
C LEU A 438 -8.36 -11.95 -8.28
N MET A 439 -9.43 -12.68 -7.94
CA MET A 439 -9.97 -12.63 -6.59
C MET A 439 -9.11 -13.41 -5.59
N THR A 440 -8.56 -14.57 -5.99
CA THR A 440 -7.64 -15.31 -5.10
C THR A 440 -6.33 -14.55 -4.91
N ALA A 441 -5.81 -13.89 -5.95
CA ALA A 441 -4.66 -13.00 -5.84
C ALA A 441 -4.94 -11.79 -4.93
N GLY A 442 -6.16 -11.24 -4.99
CA GLY A 442 -6.63 -10.19 -4.10
C GLY A 442 -6.62 -10.63 -2.63
N ILE A 443 -7.12 -11.83 -2.32
CA ILE A 443 -7.06 -12.40 -0.96
C ILE A 443 -5.61 -12.47 -0.47
N THR A 444 -4.69 -13.01 -1.28
CA THR A 444 -3.27 -13.12 -0.90
C THR A 444 -2.65 -11.76 -0.63
N SER A 445 -2.82 -10.82 -1.56
CA SER A 445 -2.22 -9.49 -1.46
C SER A 445 -2.73 -8.73 -0.24
N GLU A 446 -4.04 -8.77 0.02
CA GLU A 446 -4.65 -7.99 1.09
C GLU A 446 -4.41 -8.61 2.46
N ALA A 447 -4.49 -9.94 2.60
CA ALA A 447 -4.18 -10.61 3.84
C ALA A 447 -2.70 -10.38 4.23
N ALA A 448 -1.78 -10.48 3.26
CA ALA A 448 -0.37 -10.21 3.50
C ALA A 448 -0.12 -8.74 3.86
N SER A 449 -0.79 -7.80 3.18
CA SER A 449 -0.67 -6.37 3.48
C SER A 449 -1.14 -6.04 4.89
N ASN A 450 -2.31 -6.51 5.32
CA ASN A 450 -2.83 -6.23 6.67
C ASN A 450 -1.98 -6.90 7.75
N ALA A 451 -1.49 -8.11 7.51
CA ALA A 451 -0.56 -8.77 8.43
C ALA A 451 0.73 -7.96 8.62
N SER A 452 1.33 -7.53 7.50
CA SER A 452 2.52 -6.67 7.50
C SER A 452 2.29 -5.34 8.21
N ASN A 453 1.19 -4.65 7.89
CA ASN A 453 0.86 -3.34 8.45
C ASN A 453 0.63 -3.44 9.96
N LEU A 454 -0.10 -4.45 10.43
CA LEU A 454 -0.30 -4.67 11.86
C LEU A 454 1.04 -4.92 12.58
N LEU A 455 1.98 -5.67 11.98
CA LEU A 455 3.30 -5.87 12.58
C LEU A 455 4.16 -4.59 12.56
N MET A 456 4.03 -3.76 11.53
CA MET A 456 4.64 -2.42 11.49
C MET A 456 4.09 -1.52 12.59
N ASP A 457 2.82 -1.67 12.98
CA ASP A 457 2.21 -0.94 14.11
C ASP A 457 2.58 -1.54 15.47
N ILE A 458 2.72 -2.87 15.54
CA ILE A 458 3.13 -3.55 16.76
C ILE A 458 4.58 -3.23 17.10
N LYS A 459 5.47 -3.04 16.11
CA LYS A 459 6.88 -2.70 16.39
C LYS A 459 7.06 -1.45 17.27
N PRO A 460 6.50 -0.27 16.97
CA PRO A 460 6.61 0.89 17.85
C PRO A 460 5.95 0.63 19.20
N GLY A 461 4.83 -0.10 19.24
CA GLY A 461 4.21 -0.48 20.50
C GLY A 461 5.14 -1.33 21.37
N TYR A 462 5.78 -2.34 20.78
CA TYR A 462 6.78 -3.17 21.44
C TYR A 462 7.96 -2.33 21.93
N MET A 463 8.47 -1.38 21.13
CA MET A 463 9.54 -0.47 21.56
C MET A 463 9.17 0.43 22.74
N LEU A 464 7.88 0.74 22.89
CA LEU A 464 7.39 1.72 23.88
C LEU A 464 6.67 1.08 25.07
N GLY A 465 6.47 -0.23 25.08
CA GLY A 465 5.81 -0.96 26.17
C GLY A 465 4.28 -1.09 26.03
N ALA A 466 3.75 -1.14 24.81
CA ALA A 466 2.33 -1.29 24.51
C ALA A 466 1.82 -2.74 24.62
N LYS A 467 0.49 -2.91 24.72
CA LYS A 467 -0.25 -4.18 24.70
C LYS A 467 -0.55 -4.58 23.24
N PRO A 468 0.12 -5.60 22.64
CA PRO A 468 -0.14 -5.98 21.24
C PRO A 468 -1.60 -6.36 20.97
N ARG A 469 -2.29 -6.91 21.97
CA ARG A 469 -3.74 -7.22 21.89
C ARG A 469 -4.59 -5.97 21.60
N GLN A 470 -4.25 -4.83 22.20
CA GLN A 470 -5.00 -3.59 22.01
C GLN A 470 -4.71 -2.97 20.64
N GLN A 471 -3.48 -3.12 20.15
CA GLN A 471 -3.11 -2.68 18.80
C GLN A 471 -3.88 -3.48 17.75
N ALA A 472 -4.01 -4.80 17.91
CA ALA A 472 -4.79 -5.60 16.99
C ALA A 472 -6.29 -5.27 17.01
N ILE A 473 -6.88 -5.01 18.19
CA ILE A 473 -8.27 -4.54 18.29
C ILE A 473 -8.42 -3.16 17.62
N GLY A 474 -7.48 -2.25 17.84
CA GLY A 474 -7.44 -0.95 17.17
C GLY A 474 -7.35 -1.10 15.64
N HIS A 475 -6.49 -1.98 15.15
CA HIS A 475 -6.36 -2.27 13.72
C HIS A 475 -7.67 -2.77 13.12
N VAL A 476 -8.44 -3.59 13.85
CA VAL A 476 -9.79 -3.99 13.44
C VAL A 476 -10.72 -2.78 13.33
N PHE A 477 -10.75 -1.86 14.31
CA PHE A 477 -11.52 -0.63 14.18
C PHE A 477 -11.10 0.21 12.96
N GLY A 478 -9.81 0.24 12.66
CA GLY A 478 -9.28 0.90 11.48
C GLY A 478 -9.74 0.26 10.18
N ILE A 479 -9.79 -1.08 10.09
CA ILE A 479 -10.35 -1.81 8.94
C ILE A 479 -11.79 -1.36 8.68
N PHE A 480 -12.64 -1.31 9.71
CA PHE A 480 -14.03 -0.85 9.55
C PHE A 480 -14.10 0.63 9.16
N ALA A 481 -13.32 1.51 9.81
CA ALA A 481 -13.30 2.93 9.51
C ALA A 481 -12.86 3.21 8.07
N GLY A 482 -11.76 2.59 7.63
CA GLY A 482 -11.24 2.70 6.27
C GLY A 482 -12.22 2.16 5.25
N ALA A 483 -12.85 1.02 5.50
CA ALA A 483 -13.85 0.46 4.59
C ALA A 483 -15.06 1.40 4.44
N VAL A 484 -15.64 1.88 5.56
CA VAL A 484 -16.83 2.73 5.56
C VAL A 484 -16.56 4.11 4.95
N VAL A 485 -15.32 4.60 4.98
CA VAL A 485 -14.96 5.90 4.38
C VAL A 485 -14.49 5.75 2.94
N ALA A 486 -13.52 4.87 2.67
CA ALA A 486 -12.90 4.75 1.36
C ALA A 486 -13.82 4.11 0.32
N VAL A 487 -14.62 3.10 0.69
CA VAL A 487 -15.47 2.39 -0.28
C VAL A 487 -16.54 3.32 -0.86
N PRO A 488 -17.36 4.05 -0.07
CA PRO A 488 -18.34 4.96 -0.66
C PRO A 488 -17.71 6.05 -1.54
N VAL A 489 -16.59 6.63 -1.10
CA VAL A 489 -15.88 7.65 -1.90
C VAL A 489 -15.34 7.05 -3.20
N PHE A 490 -14.80 5.83 -3.18
CA PHE A 490 -14.36 5.15 -4.40
C PHE A 490 -15.49 5.02 -5.43
N TYR A 491 -16.67 4.61 -4.98
CA TYR A 491 -17.84 4.49 -5.87
C TYR A 491 -18.31 5.85 -6.39
N LEU A 492 -18.37 6.86 -5.53
CA LEU A 492 -18.84 8.20 -5.89
C LEU A 492 -17.88 8.94 -6.83
N VAL A 493 -16.58 8.67 -6.74
CA VAL A 493 -15.56 9.36 -7.53
C VAL A 493 -15.25 8.61 -8.83
N PHE A 494 -15.10 7.27 -8.77
CA PHE A 494 -14.54 6.52 -9.90
C PHE A 494 -15.53 5.61 -10.64
N LEU A 495 -16.71 5.34 -10.08
CA LEU A 495 -17.65 4.36 -10.66
C LEU A 495 -19.00 4.95 -11.11
N LYS A 496 -19.21 6.27 -11.03
CA LYS A 496 -20.48 6.91 -11.42
C LYS A 496 -20.93 6.59 -12.85
N GLY A 497 -20.01 6.48 -13.80
CA GLY A 497 -20.30 6.12 -15.19
C GLY A 497 -19.99 4.65 -15.52
N GLY A 498 -19.83 3.80 -14.50
CA GLY A 498 -19.50 2.39 -14.68
C GLY A 498 -17.99 2.09 -14.73
N PRO A 499 -17.60 0.82 -14.94
CA PRO A 499 -16.21 0.39 -14.82
C PRO A 499 -15.29 1.04 -15.86
N SER A 500 -15.79 1.36 -17.06
CA SER A 500 -15.01 2.02 -18.12
C SER A 500 -14.42 3.38 -17.72
N GLU A 501 -14.99 4.01 -16.70
CA GLU A 501 -14.57 5.30 -16.14
C GLU A 501 -13.51 5.16 -15.05
N LEU A 502 -13.13 3.94 -14.64
CA LEU A 502 -12.07 3.74 -13.64
C LEU A 502 -10.72 4.28 -14.11
N VAL A 503 -10.40 4.12 -15.40
CA VAL A 503 -9.12 4.52 -15.99
C VAL A 503 -9.32 5.75 -16.89
N LYS A 504 -8.87 6.90 -16.40
CA LYS A 504 -8.93 8.21 -17.08
C LYS A 504 -7.55 8.84 -17.12
N ASP A 505 -7.35 9.84 -17.98
CA ASP A 505 -6.08 10.59 -18.00
C ASP A 505 -5.80 11.29 -16.66
N GLN A 506 -6.84 11.79 -15.99
CA GLN A 506 -6.70 12.39 -14.65
C GLN A 506 -6.42 11.36 -13.53
N TYR A 507 -6.96 10.14 -13.69
CA TYR A 507 -6.86 9.04 -12.72
C TYR A 507 -6.49 7.75 -13.45
N PRO A 508 -5.19 7.54 -13.70
CA PRO A 508 -4.73 6.47 -14.57
C PRO A 508 -4.89 5.07 -13.98
N MET A 509 -5.03 4.95 -12.65
CA MET A 509 -5.12 3.67 -11.92
C MET A 509 -4.15 2.60 -12.46
N PRO A 510 -2.83 2.86 -12.44
CA PRO A 510 -1.87 1.97 -13.06
C PRO A 510 -1.88 0.58 -12.40
N ALA A 511 -2.07 0.48 -11.09
CA ALA A 511 -2.19 -0.81 -10.39
C ALA A 511 -3.36 -1.65 -10.92
N VAL A 512 -4.56 -1.08 -11.07
CA VAL A 512 -5.70 -1.75 -11.71
C VAL A 512 -5.32 -2.30 -13.09
N THR A 513 -4.65 -1.47 -13.90
CA THR A 513 -4.30 -1.82 -15.29
C THR A 513 -3.27 -2.95 -15.33
N ILE A 514 -2.26 -2.92 -14.44
CA ILE A 514 -1.26 -3.98 -14.26
C ILE A 514 -1.92 -5.29 -13.86
N TRP A 515 -2.80 -5.26 -12.86
CA TRP A 515 -3.47 -6.46 -12.34
C TRP A 515 -4.37 -7.11 -13.40
N LYS A 516 -5.12 -6.29 -14.15
CA LYS A 516 -5.90 -6.72 -15.31
C LYS A 516 -5.00 -7.38 -16.37
N ALA A 517 -3.94 -6.70 -16.79
CA ALA A 517 -3.05 -7.16 -17.86
C ALA A 517 -2.42 -8.53 -17.53
N VAL A 518 -1.93 -8.70 -16.30
CA VAL A 518 -1.37 -10.00 -15.85
C VAL A 518 -2.46 -11.08 -15.84
N ALA A 519 -3.65 -10.76 -15.33
CA ALA A 519 -4.76 -11.72 -15.29
C ALA A 519 -5.16 -12.16 -16.71
N GLU A 520 -5.24 -11.23 -17.66
CA GLU A 520 -5.56 -11.51 -19.06
C GLU A 520 -4.50 -12.37 -19.73
N VAL A 521 -3.21 -12.08 -19.55
CA VAL A 521 -2.12 -12.89 -20.11
C VAL A 521 -2.13 -14.31 -19.56
N LEU A 522 -2.32 -14.46 -18.25
CA LEU A 522 -2.29 -15.77 -17.60
C LEU A 522 -3.54 -16.62 -17.86
N THR A 523 -4.66 -16.00 -18.24
CA THR A 523 -5.91 -16.74 -18.51
C THR A 523 -6.22 -16.90 -19.99
N LYS A 524 -5.91 -15.91 -20.83
CA LYS A 524 -6.18 -15.91 -22.27
C LYS A 524 -4.95 -16.25 -23.11
N GLY A 525 -3.75 -16.21 -22.53
CA GLY A 525 -2.49 -16.46 -23.23
C GLY A 525 -1.92 -15.22 -23.94
N ILE A 526 -0.61 -15.28 -24.23
CA ILE A 526 0.16 -14.18 -24.85
C ILE A 526 -0.26 -13.93 -26.31
N SER A 527 -0.84 -14.94 -26.99
CA SER A 527 -1.31 -14.84 -28.37
C SER A 527 -2.46 -13.84 -28.58
N ASN A 528 -3.11 -13.38 -27.50
CA ASN A 528 -4.15 -12.36 -27.56
C ASN A 528 -3.61 -10.92 -27.53
N LEU A 529 -2.30 -10.73 -27.43
CA LEU A 529 -1.67 -9.41 -27.49
C LEU A 529 -1.36 -9.02 -28.92
N ALA A 530 -1.41 -7.72 -29.22
CA ALA A 530 -0.83 -7.19 -30.45
C ALA A 530 0.65 -7.61 -30.54
N THR A 531 1.12 -7.92 -31.74
CA THR A 531 2.48 -8.46 -31.95
C THR A 531 3.56 -7.58 -31.33
N SER A 532 3.45 -6.26 -31.47
CA SER A 532 4.34 -5.27 -30.86
C SER A 532 4.30 -5.29 -29.34
N SER A 533 3.12 -5.46 -28.74
CA SER A 533 2.92 -5.58 -27.29
C SER A 533 3.51 -6.90 -26.76
N ALA A 534 3.40 -7.99 -27.50
CA ALA A 534 4.03 -9.27 -27.15
C ALA A 534 5.57 -9.16 -27.17
N TRP A 535 6.15 -8.53 -28.19
CA TRP A 535 7.59 -8.27 -28.26
C TRP A 535 8.05 -7.31 -27.15
N SER A 536 7.29 -6.25 -26.88
CA SER A 536 7.54 -5.33 -25.77
C SER A 536 7.54 -6.06 -24.43
N ALA A 537 6.56 -6.94 -24.20
CA ALA A 537 6.52 -7.79 -23.02
C ALA A 537 7.72 -8.76 -22.93
N LEU A 538 8.13 -9.38 -24.04
CA LEU A 538 9.28 -10.28 -24.04
C LEU A 538 10.58 -9.53 -23.70
N VAL A 539 10.85 -8.41 -24.39
CA VAL A 539 12.03 -7.58 -24.15
C VAL A 539 12.01 -7.02 -22.73
N GLY A 540 10.87 -6.49 -22.29
CA GLY A 540 10.69 -6.02 -20.92
C GLY A 540 10.94 -7.12 -19.89
N GLY A 541 10.42 -8.33 -20.12
CA GLY A 541 10.63 -9.49 -19.27
C GLY A 541 12.12 -9.88 -19.16
N LEU A 542 12.83 -9.94 -20.29
CA LEU A 542 14.27 -10.23 -20.33
C LEU A 542 15.09 -9.14 -19.64
N LEU A 543 14.77 -7.86 -19.87
CA LEU A 543 15.40 -6.74 -19.18
C LEU A 543 15.14 -6.80 -17.67
N GLY A 544 13.93 -7.18 -17.24
CA GLY A 544 13.61 -7.35 -15.82
C GLY A 544 14.47 -8.42 -15.15
N LEU A 545 14.66 -9.57 -15.84
CA LEU A 545 15.56 -10.62 -15.37
C LEU A 545 17.02 -10.15 -15.34
N ALA A 546 17.48 -9.45 -16.38
CA ALA A 546 18.85 -8.97 -16.48
C ALA A 546 19.15 -7.93 -15.40
N LEU A 547 18.30 -6.93 -15.24
CA LEU A 547 18.47 -5.84 -14.27
C LEU A 547 18.44 -6.36 -12.83
N GLU A 548 17.46 -7.21 -12.49
CA GLU A 548 17.40 -7.79 -11.15
C GLU A 548 18.54 -8.80 -10.93
N GLY A 549 18.93 -9.55 -11.95
CA GLY A 549 20.10 -10.45 -11.89
C GLY A 549 21.40 -9.70 -11.63
N ILE A 550 21.63 -8.57 -12.32
CA ILE A 550 22.78 -7.69 -12.07
C ILE A 550 22.74 -7.17 -10.64
N ARG A 551 21.58 -6.64 -10.20
CA ARG A 551 21.39 -6.14 -8.83
C ARG A 551 21.68 -7.20 -7.76
N LEU A 552 21.38 -8.47 -8.03
CA LEU A 552 21.66 -9.57 -7.11
C LEU A 552 23.15 -9.98 -7.12
N ALA A 553 23.86 -9.70 -8.20
CA ALA A 553 25.27 -10.04 -8.38
C ALA A 553 26.23 -8.92 -7.88
N THR A 554 25.77 -7.67 -7.86
CA THR A 554 26.50 -6.49 -7.36
C THR A 554 26.06 -6.10 -5.97
#